data_AF-A0AAV6JMC9-F1
#
_entry.id   AF-A0AAV6JMC9-F1
#
_cell.length_a   1.000
_cell.length_b   1.000
_cell.length_c   1.000
_cell.angle_alpha   90.00
_cell.angle_beta   90.00
_cell.angle_gamma   90.00
#
_symmetry.space_group_name_H-M   'P 1'
#
loop_
_entity.id
_entity.type
_entity.pdbx_description
1 polymer ?
#
loop_
_entity_poly.entity_id
_entity_poly.type
_entity_poly.pdbx_seq_one_letter_code
_entity_poly.pdbx_strand_id
1 'polypeptide(L)'
;MPLFYAAGRGDKEMVRFLMHSMDLKRLKGEPGFRVLYQLTINQLYDIALEVLQNKPTLAFFIPKKEEDLKFHALTALADKPSSFESGNNYNFLKRFIYSSMEPEDIADYRRRDQDIEAPTSNNFVADNGGWGNAVKKRLHAMLWKVAGKIDITGRLIEPIREKKLLHSQALELLRYLCEQAIKLDFSNASRIFRLPLEQATSVGIHEIVEEILRLHPYAVSLENHKKQLIFQQAIVYRQEKVFNIIYQLKEYSAIVLSKWDTDDNNALHLAGYVAPPQLLYRRAGAALQMQRELQWFKVFFLFK
;
A
#
# COMPACT_ATOMS: atom_id res chain seq x y z
N MET A 1 -0.59 -24.77 13.71
CA MET A 1 -0.52 -25.38 12.36
C MET A 1 0.85 -25.05 11.76
N PRO A 2 1.60 -26.01 11.19
CA PRO A 2 2.97 -25.78 10.70
C PRO A 2 3.08 -24.62 9.70
N LEU A 3 2.13 -24.52 8.77
CA LEU A 3 2.07 -23.43 7.78
C LEU A 3 1.96 -22.04 8.41
N PHE A 4 1.23 -21.88 9.52
CA PHE A 4 1.14 -20.60 10.22
C PHE A 4 2.51 -20.16 10.77
N TYR A 5 3.30 -21.08 11.31
CA TYR A 5 4.63 -20.77 11.83
C TYR A 5 5.63 -20.50 10.70
N ALA A 6 5.57 -21.24 9.60
CA ALA A 6 6.40 -20.98 8.42
C ALA A 6 6.08 -19.61 7.82
N ALA A 7 4.79 -19.29 7.64
CA ALA A 7 4.34 -17.98 7.18
C ALA A 7 4.76 -16.86 8.14
N GLY A 8 4.66 -17.09 9.46
CA GLY A 8 5.08 -16.13 10.48
C GLY A 8 6.59 -15.86 10.52
N ARG A 9 7.41 -16.79 10.04
CA ARG A 9 8.87 -16.60 9.87
C ARG A 9 9.26 -15.98 8.53
N GLY A 10 8.31 -15.85 7.59
CA GLY A 10 8.60 -15.39 6.23
C GLY A 10 9.40 -16.38 5.38
N ASP A 11 9.41 -17.67 5.75
CA ASP A 11 10.17 -18.71 5.05
C ASP A 11 9.41 -19.15 3.78
N LYS A 12 9.67 -18.44 2.66
CA LYS A 12 8.97 -18.64 1.37
C LYS A 12 9.01 -20.10 0.91
N GLU A 13 10.18 -20.74 0.99
CA GLU A 13 10.37 -22.12 0.54
C GLU A 13 9.61 -23.12 1.41
N MET A 14 9.69 -22.98 2.74
CA MET A 14 8.93 -23.83 3.65
C MET A 14 7.43 -23.64 3.47
N VAL A 15 6.96 -22.40 3.25
CA VAL A 15 5.56 -22.11 2.99
C VAL A 15 5.10 -22.79 1.69
N ARG A 16 5.87 -22.70 0.60
CA ARG A 16 5.56 -23.39 -0.67
C ARG A 16 5.52 -24.90 -0.49
N PHE A 17 6.52 -25.49 0.18
CA PHE A 17 6.55 -26.92 0.46
C PHE A 17 5.33 -27.39 1.28
N LEU A 18 4.97 -26.64 2.33
CA LEU A 18 3.81 -26.93 3.16
C LEU A 18 2.49 -26.73 2.41
N MET A 19 2.39 -25.76 1.50
CA MET A 19 1.20 -25.58 0.67
C MET A 19 0.99 -26.73 -0.32
N HIS A 20 2.08 -27.25 -0.92
CA HIS A 20 1.99 -28.42 -1.81
C HIS A 20 1.64 -29.71 -1.05
N SER A 21 2.11 -29.86 0.19
CA SER A 21 1.90 -31.07 0.99
C SER A 21 0.63 -31.06 1.85
N MET A 22 0.05 -29.88 2.14
CA MET A 22 -1.18 -29.76 2.93
C MET A 22 -2.42 -29.65 2.04
N ASP A 23 -3.52 -30.29 2.48
CA ASP A 23 -4.83 -30.05 1.88
C ASP A 23 -5.31 -28.62 2.19
N LEU A 24 -5.28 -27.75 1.16
CA LEU A 24 -5.78 -26.37 1.21
C LEU A 24 -7.23 -26.29 1.70
N LYS A 25 -8.03 -27.37 1.65
CA LYS A 25 -9.37 -27.43 2.25
C LYS A 25 -9.37 -27.12 3.74
N ARG A 26 -8.27 -27.37 4.47
CA ARG A 26 -8.11 -27.09 5.91
C ARG A 26 -7.95 -25.60 6.23
N LEU A 27 -7.58 -24.77 5.24
CA LEU A 27 -7.58 -23.32 5.36
C LEU A 27 -9.02 -22.80 5.20
N LYS A 28 -9.77 -22.76 6.31
CA LYS A 28 -11.11 -22.19 6.41
C LYS A 28 -11.25 -21.46 7.74
N GLY A 29 -12.12 -20.45 7.78
CA GLY A 29 -12.42 -19.70 8.99
C GLY A 29 -11.19 -19.02 9.59
N GLU A 30 -11.11 -19.01 10.92
CA GLU A 30 -10.07 -18.29 11.66
C GLU A 30 -8.64 -18.78 11.35
N PRO A 31 -8.32 -20.09 11.29
CA PRO A 31 -6.98 -20.53 10.91
C PRO A 31 -6.51 -20.01 9.54
N GLY A 32 -7.40 -20.01 8.54
CA GLY A 32 -7.09 -19.49 7.21
C GLY A 32 -6.87 -17.98 7.21
N PHE A 33 -7.72 -17.25 7.92
CA PHE A 33 -7.59 -15.80 8.13
C PHE A 33 -6.24 -15.43 8.76
N ARG A 34 -5.83 -16.16 9.82
CA ARG A 34 -4.55 -15.93 10.51
C ARG A 34 -3.36 -16.24 9.62
N VAL A 35 -3.42 -17.29 8.80
CA VAL A 35 -2.35 -17.60 7.84
C VAL A 35 -2.25 -16.49 6.78
N LEU A 36 -3.37 -16.03 6.23
CA LEU A 36 -3.36 -14.94 5.23
C LEU A 36 -2.73 -13.66 5.80
N TYR A 37 -3.05 -13.31 7.04
CA TYR A 37 -2.38 -12.22 7.76
C TYR A 37 -0.86 -12.42 7.84
N GLN A 38 -0.41 -13.61 8.24
CA GLN A 38 1.02 -13.90 8.37
C GLN A 38 1.77 -13.84 7.03
N LEU A 39 1.16 -14.32 5.95
CA LEU A 39 1.73 -14.18 4.61
C LEU A 39 1.85 -12.69 4.23
N THR A 40 0.82 -11.90 4.51
CA THR A 40 0.77 -10.48 4.15
C THR A 40 1.77 -9.63 4.96
N ILE A 41 1.85 -9.83 6.27
CA ILE A 41 2.75 -9.06 7.15
C ILE A 41 4.23 -9.40 6.89
N ASN A 42 4.51 -10.61 6.41
CA ASN A 42 5.84 -11.07 6.00
C ASN A 42 6.12 -10.88 4.50
N GLN A 43 5.30 -10.10 3.79
CA GLN A 43 5.53 -9.69 2.40
C GLN A 43 5.55 -10.85 1.38
N LEU A 44 4.93 -11.99 1.72
CA LEU A 44 4.74 -13.14 0.83
C LEU A 44 3.46 -12.98 0.00
N TYR A 45 3.40 -11.90 -0.79
CA TYR A 45 2.18 -11.47 -1.50
C TYR A 45 1.81 -12.40 -2.66
N ASP A 46 2.79 -12.95 -3.35
CA ASP A 46 2.61 -13.99 -4.37
C ASP A 46 1.85 -15.20 -3.82
N ILE A 47 2.28 -15.70 -2.66
CA ILE A 47 1.66 -16.84 -1.98
C ILE A 47 0.28 -16.44 -1.42
N ALA A 48 0.14 -15.24 -0.84
CA ALA A 48 -1.14 -14.76 -0.35
C ALA A 48 -2.19 -14.68 -1.48
N LEU A 49 -1.81 -14.20 -2.66
CA LEU A 49 -2.65 -14.17 -3.86
C LEU A 49 -3.02 -15.58 -4.32
N GLU A 50 -2.06 -16.51 -4.37
CA GLU A 50 -2.30 -17.92 -4.71
C GLU A 50 -3.31 -18.58 -3.76
N VAL A 51 -3.20 -18.32 -2.46
CA VAL A 51 -4.15 -18.80 -1.45
C VAL A 51 -5.55 -18.22 -1.69
N LEU A 52 -5.65 -16.93 -2.01
CA LEU A 52 -6.93 -16.26 -2.26
C LEU A 52 -7.59 -16.69 -3.57
N GLN A 53 -6.82 -16.95 -4.63
CA GLN A 53 -7.32 -17.50 -5.88
C GLN A 53 -7.93 -18.90 -5.66
N ASN A 54 -7.29 -19.73 -4.85
CA ASN A 54 -7.80 -21.06 -4.50
C ASN A 54 -8.94 -21.04 -3.47
N LYS A 55 -8.96 -20.06 -2.56
CA LYS A 55 -9.94 -19.93 -1.48
C LYS A 55 -10.41 -18.47 -1.32
N PRO A 56 -11.26 -17.96 -2.23
CA PRO A 56 -11.78 -16.59 -2.15
C PRO A 56 -12.55 -16.31 -0.85
N THR A 57 -13.13 -17.35 -0.24
CA THR A 57 -13.89 -17.26 1.03
C THR A 57 -13.07 -16.70 2.20
N LEU A 58 -11.74 -16.76 2.13
CA LEU A 58 -10.86 -16.18 3.16
C LEU A 58 -10.83 -14.65 3.12
N ALA A 59 -11.01 -14.02 1.94
CA ALA A 59 -11.08 -12.56 1.84
C ALA A 59 -12.37 -11.98 2.44
N PHE A 60 -13.43 -12.78 2.51
CA PHE A 60 -14.70 -12.39 3.12
C PHE A 60 -14.77 -12.68 4.63
N PHE A 61 -13.72 -13.26 5.21
CA PHE A 61 -13.75 -13.63 6.61
C PHE A 61 -13.66 -12.40 7.51
N ILE A 62 -14.75 -12.13 8.23
CA ILE A 62 -14.80 -11.09 9.26
C ILE A 62 -14.67 -11.76 10.63
N PRO A 63 -13.66 -11.41 11.43
CA PRO A 63 -13.56 -11.93 12.77
C PRO A 63 -14.72 -11.42 13.64
N LYS A 64 -15.20 -12.28 14.55
CA LYS A 64 -16.34 -11.95 15.44
C LYS A 64 -16.00 -10.84 16.43
N LYS A 65 -14.77 -10.81 16.93
CA LYS A 65 -14.29 -9.80 17.87
C LYS A 65 -13.68 -8.62 17.10
N GLU A 66 -14.01 -7.40 17.51
CA GLU A 66 -13.48 -6.19 16.84
C GLU A 66 -11.95 -6.07 17.02
N GLU A 67 -11.42 -6.53 18.15
CA GLU A 67 -9.98 -6.60 18.44
C GLU A 67 -9.20 -7.46 17.44
N ASP A 68 -9.86 -8.40 16.78
CA ASP A 68 -9.24 -9.30 15.81
C ASP A 68 -9.11 -8.69 14.41
N LEU A 69 -9.76 -7.55 14.13
CA LEU A 69 -9.62 -6.82 12.86
C LEU A 69 -8.19 -6.31 12.63
N LYS A 70 -7.39 -6.15 13.69
CA LYS A 70 -5.96 -5.84 13.57
C LYS A 70 -5.17 -6.92 12.83
N PHE A 71 -5.69 -8.14 12.80
CA PHE A 71 -5.11 -9.26 12.08
C PHE A 71 -5.70 -9.42 10.67
N HIS A 72 -6.43 -8.44 10.15
CA HIS A 72 -6.90 -8.47 8.77
C HIS A 72 -5.73 -8.21 7.80
N ALA A 73 -5.74 -8.84 6.62
CA ALA A 73 -4.68 -8.68 5.63
C ALA A 73 -4.51 -7.23 5.14
N LEU A 74 -5.62 -6.49 4.97
CA LEU A 74 -5.56 -5.04 4.68
C LEU A 74 -4.83 -4.25 5.77
N THR A 75 -5.02 -4.60 7.05
CA THR A 75 -4.31 -3.95 8.16
C THR A 75 -2.81 -4.28 8.09
N ALA A 76 -2.47 -5.54 7.78
CA ALA A 76 -1.08 -5.95 7.57
C ALA A 76 -0.39 -5.21 6.41
N LEU A 77 -1.11 -4.91 5.32
CA LEU A 77 -0.59 -4.07 4.24
C LEU A 77 -0.30 -2.65 4.74
N ALA A 78 -1.22 -2.05 5.49
CA ALA A 78 -1.03 -0.72 6.07
C ALA A 78 0.13 -0.67 7.09
N ASP A 79 0.39 -1.77 7.79
CA ASP A 79 1.52 -1.92 8.71
C ASP A 79 2.88 -2.12 8.01
N LYS A 80 2.89 -2.25 6.67
CA LYS A 80 4.10 -2.52 5.88
C LYS A 80 4.31 -1.46 4.80
N PRO A 81 4.79 -0.25 5.16
CA PRO A 81 5.05 0.82 4.20
C PRO A 81 6.06 0.43 3.12
N SER A 82 7.03 -0.44 3.44
CA SER A 82 8.06 -0.92 2.51
C SER A 82 7.52 -1.74 1.33
N SER A 83 6.23 -2.09 1.38
CA SER A 83 5.51 -2.82 0.34
C SER A 83 4.87 -1.91 -0.70
N PHE A 84 4.90 -0.59 -0.49
CA PHE A 84 4.37 0.41 -1.40
C PHE A 84 5.45 1.40 -1.80
N GLU A 85 5.29 2.04 -2.96
CA GLU A 85 6.26 3.04 -3.43
C GLU A 85 6.33 4.22 -2.45
N SER A 86 5.19 4.67 -1.93
CA SER A 86 5.09 5.75 -0.94
C SER A 86 5.88 5.56 0.34
N GLY A 87 5.99 4.32 0.82
CA GLY A 87 6.72 4.02 2.05
C GLY A 87 8.22 3.92 1.85
N ASN A 88 8.71 3.91 0.60
CA ASN A 88 10.13 3.81 0.28
C ASN A 88 10.74 5.18 -0.04
N ASN A 89 11.94 5.44 0.51
CA ASN A 89 12.68 6.67 0.25
C ASN A 89 13.71 6.48 -0.86
N TYR A 90 13.27 6.47 -2.11
CA TYR A 90 14.20 6.44 -3.23
C TYR A 90 14.88 7.79 -3.41
N ASN A 91 16.22 7.76 -3.51
CA ASN A 91 16.97 8.90 -4.02
C ASN A 91 16.64 9.12 -5.51
N PHE A 92 17.07 10.26 -6.05
CA PHE A 92 16.75 10.65 -7.43
C PHE A 92 17.05 9.54 -8.45
N LEU A 93 18.22 8.90 -8.35
CA LEU A 93 18.63 7.84 -9.28
C LEU A 93 17.76 6.58 -9.16
N LYS A 94 17.52 6.06 -7.95
CA LYS A 94 16.65 4.89 -7.76
C LYS A 94 15.23 5.16 -8.24
N ARG A 95 14.71 6.38 -8.00
CA ARG A 95 13.38 6.80 -8.44
C ARG A 95 13.29 6.87 -9.96
N PHE A 96 14.34 7.37 -10.60
CA PHE A 96 14.44 7.39 -12.06
C PHE A 96 14.40 5.97 -12.62
N ILE A 97 15.27 5.08 -12.15
CA ILE A 97 15.32 3.68 -12.61
C ILE A 97 13.98 2.96 -12.38
N TYR A 98 13.39 3.11 -11.20
CA TYR A 98 12.08 2.55 -10.87
C TYR A 98 11.00 3.04 -11.85
N SER A 99 10.99 4.34 -12.18
CA SER A 99 10.02 4.93 -13.12
C SER A 99 10.23 4.53 -14.58
N SER A 100 11.43 4.06 -14.93
CA SER A 100 11.77 3.67 -16.30
C SER A 100 11.43 2.23 -16.62
N MET A 101 11.42 1.31 -15.65
CA MET A 101 11.08 -0.10 -15.88
C MET A 101 9.66 -0.26 -16.43
N GLU A 102 9.49 -0.96 -17.55
CA GLU A 102 8.18 -1.23 -18.13
C GLU A 102 7.50 -2.44 -17.43
N PRO A 103 6.16 -2.56 -17.48
CA PRO A 103 5.46 -3.72 -16.92
C PRO A 103 5.97 -5.07 -17.46
N GLU A 104 6.37 -5.11 -18.72
CA GLU A 104 6.93 -6.28 -19.40
C GLU A 104 8.24 -6.75 -18.75
N ASP A 105 9.11 -5.81 -18.34
CA ASP A 105 10.36 -6.14 -17.63
C ASP A 105 10.08 -6.88 -16.31
N ILE A 106 8.99 -6.53 -15.63
CA ILE A 106 8.58 -7.12 -14.36
C ILE A 106 7.93 -8.49 -14.59
N ALA A 107 7.14 -8.64 -15.65
CA ALA A 107 6.57 -9.93 -16.03
C ALA A 107 7.66 -10.94 -16.41
N ASP A 108 8.69 -10.50 -17.15
CA ASP A 108 9.86 -11.31 -17.48
C ASP A 108 10.71 -11.65 -16.24
N TYR A 109 10.80 -10.73 -15.28
CA TYR A 109 11.47 -10.99 -14.02
C TYR A 109 10.67 -11.98 -13.16
N ARG A 110 9.35 -11.81 -13.06
CA ARG A 110 8.43 -12.72 -12.35
C ARG A 110 8.52 -14.14 -12.89
N ARG A 111 8.55 -14.31 -14.23
CA ARG A 111 8.76 -15.61 -14.87
C ARG A 111 10.10 -16.22 -14.47
N ARG A 112 11.20 -15.47 -14.54
CA ARG A 112 12.52 -15.94 -14.13
C ARG A 112 12.65 -16.29 -12.64
N ASP A 113 11.93 -15.58 -11.76
CA ASP A 113 11.87 -15.90 -10.32
C ASP A 113 11.04 -17.16 -10.02
N GLN A 114 10.11 -17.50 -10.92
CA GLN A 114 9.21 -18.66 -10.80
C GLN A 114 9.73 -19.91 -11.55
N ASP A 115 10.52 -19.73 -12.62
CA ASP A 115 10.90 -20.79 -13.56
C ASP A 115 12.32 -21.32 -13.29
N ILE A 116 12.42 -22.45 -12.58
CA ILE A 116 13.50 -23.44 -12.80
C ILE A 116 13.18 -24.35 -14.00
N GLU A 117 11.94 -24.43 -14.52
CA GLU A 117 11.63 -25.21 -15.74
C GLU A 117 10.53 -24.59 -16.65
N ALA A 118 10.97 -24.24 -17.87
CA ALA A 118 10.27 -24.15 -19.17
C ALA A 118 9.19 -23.06 -19.45
N PRO A 119 9.22 -22.43 -20.64
CA PRO A 119 8.46 -21.22 -20.93
C PRO A 119 7.08 -21.49 -21.54
N THR A 120 6.10 -20.62 -21.26
CA THR A 120 4.96 -20.43 -22.17
C THR A 120 4.66 -18.94 -22.33
N SER A 121 4.66 -18.48 -23.58
CA SER A 121 4.31 -17.12 -23.98
C SER A 121 2.80 -16.93 -23.97
N ASN A 122 2.32 -15.80 -23.48
CA ASN A 122 1.14 -15.15 -24.06
C ASN A 122 1.18 -13.63 -23.88
N ASN A 123 0.91 -12.95 -24.98
CA ASN A 123 0.89 -11.49 -25.13
C ASN A 123 -0.44 -10.90 -24.69
N PHE A 124 -0.41 -9.76 -24.01
CA PHE A 124 -1.42 -8.71 -24.14
C PHE A 124 -0.74 -7.35 -23.95
N VAL A 125 -0.82 -6.49 -24.97
CA VAL A 125 -0.43 -5.07 -24.90
C VAL A 125 -1.64 -4.24 -25.32
N ALA A 126 -2.09 -3.36 -24.43
CA ALA A 126 -2.95 -2.23 -24.77
C ALA A 126 -2.08 -0.97 -24.74
N ASP A 127 -1.94 -0.34 -25.91
CA ASP A 127 -1.19 0.89 -26.12
C ASP A 127 -2.04 2.12 -25.71
N ASN A 128 -1.39 3.12 -25.12
CA ASN A 128 -1.91 4.48 -25.03
C ASN A 128 -0.73 5.47 -24.97
N GLY A 129 -0.42 6.05 -26.14
CA GLY A 129 0.74 6.91 -26.38
C GLY A 129 0.54 8.37 -25.97
N GLY A 130 1.57 8.92 -25.31
CA GLY A 130 1.76 10.36 -25.12
C GLY A 130 3.23 10.74 -25.30
N TRP A 131 3.52 11.96 -25.74
CA TRP A 131 4.87 12.48 -26.09
C TRP A 131 5.95 12.22 -25.02
N GLY A 132 5.59 12.24 -23.73
CA GLY A 132 6.50 11.88 -22.63
C GLY A 132 6.99 10.43 -22.66
N ASN A 133 6.22 9.49 -23.23
CA ASN A 133 6.58 8.08 -23.36
C ASN A 133 7.73 7.86 -24.35
N ALA A 134 7.84 8.68 -25.40
CA ALA A 134 8.92 8.54 -26.39
C ALA A 134 10.30 8.90 -25.80
N VAL A 135 10.34 9.96 -24.98
CA VAL A 135 11.57 10.38 -24.28
C VAL A 135 11.95 9.33 -23.22
N LYS A 136 10.97 8.83 -22.46
CA LYS A 136 11.17 7.73 -21.51
C LYS A 136 11.71 6.48 -22.20
N LYS A 137 11.11 6.05 -23.31
CA LYS A 137 11.56 4.86 -24.08
C LYS A 137 12.99 5.01 -24.62
N ARG A 138 13.37 6.19 -25.12
CA ARG A 138 14.75 6.45 -25.55
C ARG A 138 15.75 6.39 -24.40
N LEU A 139 15.42 7.00 -23.26
CA LEU A 139 16.27 6.96 -22.06
C LEU A 139 16.35 5.54 -21.48
N HIS A 140 15.24 4.81 -21.47
CA HIS A 140 15.18 3.39 -21.10
C HIS A 140 16.14 2.55 -21.95
N ALA A 141 16.05 2.68 -23.27
CA ALA A 141 16.93 1.96 -24.20
C ALA A 141 18.41 2.30 -23.99
N MET A 142 18.74 3.57 -23.67
CA MET A 142 20.12 3.97 -23.36
C MET A 142 20.61 3.39 -22.03
N LEU A 143 19.79 3.45 -20.98
CA LEU A 143 20.11 2.87 -19.68
C LEU A 143 20.37 1.36 -19.79
N TRP A 144 19.49 0.62 -20.47
CA TRP A 144 19.64 -0.83 -20.63
C TRP A 144 20.80 -1.23 -21.53
N LYS A 145 21.12 -0.43 -22.55
CA LYS A 145 22.34 -0.63 -23.36
C LYS A 145 23.62 -0.46 -22.54
N VAL A 146 23.64 0.47 -21.59
CA VAL A 146 24.81 0.71 -20.72
C VAL A 146 24.86 -0.34 -19.60
N ALA A 147 23.72 -0.68 -19.01
CA ALA A 147 23.60 -1.70 -17.96
C ALA A 147 23.98 -3.10 -18.45
N GLY A 148 23.77 -3.43 -19.74
CA GLY A 148 24.25 -4.70 -20.31
C GLY A 148 25.76 -4.75 -20.59
N LYS A 149 26.46 -3.60 -20.57
CA LYS A 149 27.90 -3.50 -20.90
C LYS A 149 28.82 -3.44 -19.68
N ILE A 150 28.29 -3.03 -18.55
CA ILE A 150 28.99 -2.94 -17.26
C ILE A 150 28.11 -3.76 -16.33
N ASP A 151 28.66 -4.66 -15.50
CA ASP A 151 27.94 -5.58 -14.59
C ASP A 151 27.16 -4.86 -13.45
N ILE A 152 26.39 -3.82 -13.81
CA ILE A 152 25.55 -2.94 -12.99
C ILE A 152 24.16 -3.55 -12.84
N THR A 153 23.74 -4.41 -13.78
CA THR A 153 22.46 -5.13 -13.77
C THR A 153 22.24 -5.87 -12.46
N GLY A 154 23.16 -6.76 -12.07
CA GLY A 154 23.02 -7.53 -10.84
C GLY A 154 23.00 -6.69 -9.57
N ARG A 155 23.88 -5.67 -9.46
CA ARG A 155 24.06 -4.92 -8.20
C ARG A 155 23.04 -3.80 -7.96
N LEU A 156 22.55 -3.16 -9.03
CA LEU A 156 21.76 -1.93 -8.90
C LEU A 156 20.33 -2.10 -9.41
N ILE A 157 20.12 -2.95 -10.41
CA ILE A 157 18.83 -3.10 -11.07
C ILE A 157 18.01 -4.22 -10.43
N GLU A 158 18.60 -5.38 -10.13
CA GLU A 158 17.84 -6.50 -9.55
C GLU A 158 17.13 -6.16 -8.23
N PRO A 159 17.75 -5.49 -7.24
CA PRO A 159 17.04 -5.09 -6.03
C PRO A 159 15.85 -4.14 -6.30
N ILE A 160 15.95 -3.31 -7.36
CA ILE A 160 14.86 -2.41 -7.76
C ILE A 160 13.75 -3.20 -8.47
N ARG A 161 14.09 -4.22 -9.28
CA ARG A 161 13.13 -5.13 -9.90
C ARG A 161 12.36 -5.93 -8.88
N GLU A 162 13.07 -6.56 -7.93
CA GLU A 162 12.47 -7.28 -6.81
C GLU A 162 11.49 -6.39 -6.05
N LYS A 163 11.91 -5.16 -5.72
CA LYS A 163 11.04 -4.21 -5.03
C LYS A 163 9.84 -3.80 -5.87
N LYS A 164 10.02 -3.57 -7.17
CA LYS A 164 8.93 -3.20 -8.06
C LYS A 164 7.93 -4.34 -8.25
N LEU A 165 8.40 -5.58 -8.34
CA LEU A 165 7.57 -6.78 -8.33
C LEU A 165 6.78 -6.88 -7.02
N LEU A 166 7.45 -6.70 -5.88
CA LEU A 166 6.81 -6.70 -4.57
C LEU A 166 5.69 -5.65 -4.47
N HIS A 167 5.95 -4.42 -4.92
CA HIS A 167 4.96 -3.35 -4.92
C HIS A 167 3.76 -3.68 -5.83
N SER A 168 4.03 -4.27 -7.00
CA SER A 168 2.97 -4.71 -7.91
C SER A 168 2.10 -5.79 -7.26
N GLN A 169 2.70 -6.78 -6.59
CA GLN A 169 1.97 -7.84 -5.91
C GLN A 169 1.18 -7.31 -4.69
N ALA A 170 1.75 -6.38 -3.94
CA ALA A 170 1.06 -5.72 -2.82
C ALA A 170 -0.17 -4.94 -3.30
N LEU A 171 -0.06 -4.24 -4.43
CA LEU A 171 -1.17 -3.50 -5.04
C LEU A 171 -2.25 -4.44 -5.60
N GLU A 172 -1.84 -5.55 -6.22
CA GLU A 172 -2.75 -6.60 -6.70
C GLU A 172 -3.55 -7.22 -5.53
N LEU A 173 -2.86 -7.54 -4.44
CA LEU A 173 -3.48 -8.06 -3.22
C LEU A 173 -4.43 -7.03 -2.58
N LEU A 174 -4.00 -5.76 -2.48
CA LEU A 174 -4.82 -4.66 -1.97
C LEU A 174 -6.14 -4.55 -2.76
N ARG A 175 -6.05 -4.48 -4.09
CA ARG A 175 -7.21 -4.38 -4.98
C ARG A 175 -8.15 -5.56 -4.79
N TYR A 176 -7.62 -6.78 -4.83
CA TYR A 176 -8.42 -7.98 -4.64
C TYR A 176 -9.18 -7.96 -3.30
N LEU A 177 -8.51 -7.61 -2.21
CA LEU A 177 -9.12 -7.54 -0.89
C LEU A 177 -10.19 -6.44 -0.79
N CYS A 178 -9.92 -5.25 -1.34
CA CYS A 178 -10.90 -4.17 -1.35
C CYS A 178 -12.13 -4.52 -2.20
N GLU A 179 -11.94 -5.15 -3.36
CA GLU A 179 -13.02 -5.64 -4.22
C GLU A 179 -13.88 -6.72 -3.55
N GLN A 180 -13.29 -7.59 -2.72
CA GLN A 180 -14.08 -8.53 -1.93
C GLN A 180 -14.79 -7.84 -0.76
N ALA A 181 -14.16 -6.86 -0.12
CA ALA A 181 -14.75 -6.14 1.01
C ALA A 181 -16.01 -5.34 0.61
N ILE A 182 -16.03 -4.72 -0.57
CA ILE A 182 -17.21 -3.98 -1.04
C ILE A 182 -18.40 -4.86 -1.46
N LYS A 183 -18.17 -6.16 -1.70
CA LYS A 183 -19.26 -7.11 -1.97
C LYS A 183 -20.02 -7.50 -0.70
N LEU A 184 -19.47 -7.18 0.47
CA LEU A 184 -20.14 -7.30 1.75
C LEU A 184 -21.11 -6.13 1.93
N ASP A 185 -21.90 -6.15 2.99
CA ASP A 185 -22.74 -5.01 3.34
C ASP A 185 -21.90 -3.79 3.77
N PHE A 186 -22.51 -2.62 3.63
CA PHE A 186 -21.90 -1.32 3.92
C PHE A 186 -21.26 -1.24 5.33
N SER A 187 -21.92 -1.83 6.33
CA SER A 187 -21.45 -1.83 7.72
C SER A 187 -20.17 -2.64 7.86
N ASN A 188 -20.16 -3.85 7.31
CA ASN A 188 -18.98 -4.71 7.33
C ASN A 188 -17.80 -4.14 6.51
N ALA A 189 -18.06 -3.58 5.33
CA ALA A 189 -17.01 -2.89 4.56
C ALA A 189 -16.38 -1.74 5.36
N SER A 190 -17.22 -0.91 5.98
CA SER A 190 -16.76 0.21 6.83
C SER A 190 -15.95 -0.25 8.04
N ARG A 191 -16.33 -1.38 8.67
CA ARG A 191 -15.58 -2.00 9.77
C ARG A 191 -14.20 -2.50 9.33
N ILE A 192 -14.12 -3.15 8.17
CA ILE A 192 -12.87 -3.68 7.62
C ILE A 192 -11.91 -2.55 7.22
N PHE A 193 -12.42 -1.47 6.61
CA PHE A 193 -11.60 -0.38 6.11
C PHE A 193 -11.10 0.59 7.20
N ARG A 194 -11.78 0.67 8.35
CA ARG A 194 -11.43 1.63 9.41
C ARG A 194 -9.95 1.57 9.83
N LEU A 195 -9.48 0.41 10.28
CA LEU A 195 -8.10 0.26 10.79
C LEU A 195 -7.03 0.43 9.70
N PRO A 196 -7.13 -0.21 8.52
CA PRO A 196 -6.18 0.01 7.43
C PRO A 196 -6.09 1.48 7.00
N LEU A 197 -7.21 2.19 6.99
CA LEU A 197 -7.28 3.58 6.54
C LEU A 197 -6.67 4.54 7.57
N GLU A 198 -6.92 4.34 8.86
CA GLU A 198 -6.24 5.06 9.95
C GLU A 198 -4.73 4.84 9.87
N GLN A 199 -4.29 3.59 9.73
CA GLN A 199 -2.88 3.25 9.69
C GLN A 199 -2.19 3.79 8.44
N ALA A 200 -2.77 3.59 7.27
CA ALA A 200 -2.23 4.09 6.00
C ALA A 200 -2.15 5.63 6.00
N THR A 201 -3.16 6.30 6.57
CA THR A 201 -3.16 7.76 6.74
C THR A 201 -2.10 8.23 7.72
N SER A 202 -1.86 7.53 8.82
CA SER A 202 -0.82 7.95 9.76
C SER A 202 0.59 7.81 9.18
N VAL A 203 0.84 6.74 8.42
CA VAL A 203 2.16 6.44 7.88
C VAL A 203 2.43 7.13 6.53
N GLY A 204 1.38 7.45 5.77
CA GLY A 204 1.45 8.11 4.47
C GLY A 204 1.38 7.16 3.26
N ILE A 205 0.76 5.99 3.41
CA ILE A 205 0.58 5.02 2.33
C ILE A 205 -0.63 5.42 1.47
N HIS A 206 -0.43 6.41 0.60
CA HIS A 206 -1.51 6.96 -0.22
C HIS A 206 -2.17 5.96 -1.17
N GLU A 207 -1.49 4.88 -1.57
CA GLU A 207 -2.03 3.84 -2.46
C GLU A 207 -3.20 3.09 -1.80
N ILE A 208 -3.11 2.82 -0.49
CA ILE A 208 -4.21 2.21 0.28
C ILE A 208 -5.38 3.17 0.40
N VAL A 209 -5.09 4.43 0.74
CA VAL A 209 -6.12 5.46 0.91
C VAL A 209 -6.88 5.69 -0.40
N GLU A 210 -6.16 5.85 -1.50
CA GLU A 210 -6.72 6.05 -2.84
C GLU A 210 -7.61 4.87 -3.25
N GLU A 211 -7.13 3.64 -3.09
CA GLU A 211 -7.88 2.45 -3.48
C GLU A 211 -9.17 2.27 -2.65
N ILE A 212 -9.11 2.50 -1.34
CA ILE A 212 -10.29 2.42 -0.46
C ILE A 212 -11.29 3.52 -0.80
N LEU A 213 -10.85 4.78 -0.94
CA LEU A 213 -11.76 5.90 -1.23
C LEU A 213 -12.35 5.84 -2.64
N ARG A 214 -11.64 5.24 -3.60
CA ARG A 214 -12.14 4.99 -4.95
C ARG A 214 -13.32 4.02 -4.96
N LEU A 215 -13.26 2.97 -4.14
CA LEU A 215 -14.29 1.92 -4.08
C LEU A 215 -15.37 2.19 -3.03
N HIS A 216 -15.04 2.90 -1.95
CA HIS A 216 -15.94 3.23 -0.84
C HIS A 216 -15.76 4.69 -0.38
N PRO A 217 -16.24 5.69 -1.16
CA PRO A 217 -15.99 7.11 -0.89
C PRO A 217 -16.45 7.57 0.51
N TYR A 218 -17.51 6.98 1.04
CA TYR A 218 -18.03 7.29 2.39
C TYR A 218 -17.02 6.97 3.50
N ALA A 219 -15.97 6.19 3.23
CA ALA A 219 -14.87 5.95 4.17
C ALA A 219 -14.19 7.24 4.65
N VAL A 220 -14.30 8.35 3.91
CA VAL A 220 -13.78 9.66 4.34
C VAL A 220 -14.40 10.16 5.65
N SER A 221 -15.63 9.73 5.94
CA SER A 221 -16.38 10.08 7.14
C SER A 221 -16.12 9.11 8.30
N LEU A 222 -15.22 8.13 8.15
CA LEU A 222 -14.87 7.21 9.23
C LEU A 222 -14.06 7.91 10.30
N GLU A 223 -14.45 7.64 11.55
CA GLU A 223 -13.84 8.21 12.74
C GLU A 223 -12.91 7.20 13.41
N ASN A 224 -11.77 7.68 13.91
CA ASN A 224 -10.92 6.92 14.83
C ASN A 224 -11.44 7.01 16.28
N HIS A 225 -10.70 6.42 17.21
CA HIS A 225 -11.00 6.44 18.65
C HIS A 225 -11.04 7.86 19.26
N LYS A 226 -10.43 8.86 18.62
CA LYS A 226 -10.48 10.29 19.01
C LYS A 226 -11.54 11.09 18.26
N LYS A 227 -12.48 10.42 17.58
CA LYS A 227 -13.48 11.03 16.69
C LYS A 227 -12.88 11.86 15.55
N GLN A 228 -11.62 11.63 15.21
CA GLN A 228 -10.94 12.32 14.11
C GLN A 228 -11.20 11.62 12.80
N LEU A 229 -11.60 12.40 11.79
CA LEU A 229 -11.70 11.93 10.41
C LEU A 229 -10.31 11.73 9.79
N ILE A 230 -10.25 10.98 8.70
CA ILE A 230 -9.00 10.74 7.97
C ILE A 230 -8.31 12.04 7.50
N PHE A 231 -9.09 13.08 7.23
CA PHE A 231 -8.56 14.39 6.86
C PHE A 231 -7.78 15.06 8.01
N GLN A 232 -8.36 15.03 9.20
CA GLN A 232 -7.72 15.58 10.40
C GLN A 232 -6.47 14.77 10.74
N GLN A 233 -6.52 13.44 10.58
CA GLN A 233 -5.34 12.59 10.72
C GLN A 233 -4.25 12.94 9.69
N ALA A 234 -4.59 13.16 8.42
CA ALA A 234 -3.63 13.56 7.40
C ALA A 234 -2.91 14.88 7.74
N ILE A 235 -3.61 15.82 8.39
CA ILE A 235 -3.02 17.06 8.92
C ILE A 235 -2.10 16.75 10.10
N VAL A 236 -2.58 16.02 11.11
CA VAL A 236 -1.78 15.67 12.30
C VAL A 236 -0.48 14.98 11.92
N TYR A 237 -0.54 14.04 10.97
CA TYR A 237 0.61 13.26 10.50
C TYR A 237 1.35 13.86 9.30
N ARG A 238 1.02 15.09 8.88
CA ARG A 238 1.71 15.82 7.80
C ARG A 238 1.78 15.05 6.47
N GLN A 239 0.72 14.34 6.12
CA GLN A 239 0.66 13.52 4.91
C GLN A 239 0.03 14.28 3.74
N GLU A 240 0.85 15.08 3.05
CA GLU A 240 0.41 15.98 1.97
C GLU A 240 -0.34 15.25 0.85
N LYS A 241 0.18 14.08 0.43
CA LYS A 241 -0.46 13.29 -0.64
C LYS A 241 -1.85 12.80 -0.25
N VAL A 242 -2.00 12.33 0.99
CA VAL A 242 -3.28 11.86 1.52
C VAL A 242 -4.25 13.03 1.66
N PHE A 243 -3.77 14.16 2.17
CA PHE A 243 -4.54 15.40 2.23
C PHE A 243 -5.05 15.81 0.84
N ASN A 244 -4.19 15.78 -0.19
CA ASN A 244 -4.56 16.15 -1.55
C ASN A 244 -5.62 15.21 -2.16
N ILE A 245 -5.53 13.90 -1.90
CA ILE A 245 -6.56 12.94 -2.34
C ILE A 245 -7.92 13.31 -1.75
N ILE A 246 -7.97 13.56 -0.44
CA ILE A 246 -9.23 13.90 0.24
C ILE A 246 -9.74 15.26 -0.22
N TYR A 247 -8.85 16.23 -0.42
CA TYR A 247 -9.22 17.57 -0.89
C TYR A 247 -9.87 17.57 -2.28
N GLN A 248 -9.46 16.64 -3.15
CA GLN A 248 -10.07 16.47 -4.48
C GLN A 248 -11.51 15.93 -4.40
N LEU A 249 -11.91 15.31 -3.29
CA LEU A 249 -13.28 14.84 -3.02
C LEU A 249 -14.18 15.98 -2.53
N LYS A 250 -14.39 16.99 -3.37
CA LYS A 250 -15.08 18.26 -3.03
C LYS A 250 -16.43 18.07 -2.32
N GLU A 251 -17.17 17.03 -2.67
CA GLU A 251 -18.49 16.69 -2.09
C GLU A 251 -18.44 16.50 -0.56
N TYR A 252 -17.29 16.08 -0.02
CA TYR A 252 -17.11 15.82 1.41
C TYR A 252 -16.43 16.96 2.16
N SER A 253 -16.08 18.05 1.47
CA SER A 253 -15.36 19.20 2.07
C SER A 253 -16.12 19.81 3.26
N ALA A 254 -17.44 19.94 3.17
CA ALA A 254 -18.26 20.50 4.25
C ALA A 254 -18.24 19.62 5.51
N ILE A 255 -18.37 18.30 5.36
CA ILE A 255 -18.35 17.34 6.48
C ILE A 255 -16.97 17.35 7.14
N VAL A 256 -15.94 17.33 6.32
CA VAL A 256 -14.55 17.26 6.76
C VAL A 256 -14.10 18.54 7.48
N LEU A 257 -14.49 19.71 6.98
CA LEU A 257 -14.12 21.01 7.57
C LEU A 257 -14.95 21.35 8.81
N SER A 258 -16.17 20.83 8.94
CA SER A 258 -17.06 21.08 10.09
C SER A 258 -16.83 20.14 11.27
N LYS A 259 -15.90 19.17 11.16
CA LYS A 259 -15.65 18.18 12.20
C LYS A 259 -14.78 18.72 13.35
N TRP A 260 -15.15 18.32 14.55
CA TRP A 260 -14.44 18.55 15.81
C TRP A 260 -14.02 17.19 16.39
N ASP A 261 -12.80 17.12 16.92
CA ASP A 261 -12.33 15.92 17.63
C ASP A 261 -12.78 15.88 19.09
N THR A 262 -12.33 14.88 19.86
CA THR A 262 -12.70 14.73 21.28
C THR A 262 -12.28 15.89 22.18
N ASP A 263 -11.29 16.68 21.76
CA ASP A 263 -10.73 17.80 22.51
C ASP A 263 -11.22 19.15 21.94
N ASP A 264 -12.33 19.13 21.18
CA ASP A 264 -12.91 20.28 20.49
C ASP A 264 -11.92 21.00 19.53
N ASN A 265 -10.95 20.26 18.98
CA ASN A 265 -10.08 20.79 17.94
C ASN A 265 -10.70 20.57 16.55
N ASN A 266 -10.81 21.65 15.80
CA ASN A 266 -11.04 21.58 14.36
C ASN A 266 -9.70 21.40 13.60
N ALA A 267 -9.77 21.22 12.28
CA ALA A 267 -8.60 21.00 11.43
C ALA A 267 -7.53 22.11 11.54
N LEU A 268 -7.93 23.36 11.79
CA LEU A 268 -7.02 24.50 11.95
C LEU A 268 -6.22 24.42 13.25
N HIS A 269 -6.87 24.06 14.36
CA HIS A 269 -6.17 23.81 15.62
C HIS A 269 -5.14 22.68 15.46
N LEU A 270 -5.51 21.61 14.73
CA LEU A 270 -4.62 20.46 14.47
C LEU A 270 -3.39 20.80 13.61
N ALA A 271 -3.54 21.70 12.63
CA ALA A 271 -2.42 22.22 11.86
C ALA A 271 -1.46 23.06 12.74
N GLY A 272 -1.99 23.65 13.81
CA GLY A 272 -1.25 24.43 14.81
C GLY A 272 -0.29 23.66 15.69
N TYR A 273 -0.57 22.37 15.94
CA TYR A 273 0.25 21.55 16.84
C TYR A 273 1.60 21.20 16.23
N VAL A 274 2.59 20.99 17.09
CA VAL A 274 3.89 20.44 16.67
C VAL A 274 3.68 19.03 16.12
N ALA A 275 4.23 18.77 14.93
CA ALA A 275 4.12 17.47 14.29
C ALA A 275 4.69 16.34 15.19
N PRO A 276 4.10 15.13 15.15
CA PRO A 276 4.55 13.98 15.92
C PRO A 276 6.07 13.72 15.80
N PRO A 277 6.75 13.34 16.90
CA PRO A 277 8.20 13.10 16.91
C PRO A 277 8.69 12.17 15.80
N GLN A 278 7.91 11.15 15.44
CA GLN A 278 8.25 10.19 14.38
C GLN A 278 8.45 10.86 13.00
N LEU A 279 7.87 12.04 12.78
CA LEU A 279 8.02 12.84 11.56
C LEU A 279 9.20 13.82 11.66
N LEU A 280 9.46 14.34 12.87
CA LEU A 280 10.55 15.30 13.14
C LEU A 280 11.92 14.67 12.87
N TYR A 281 12.12 13.42 13.26
CA TYR A 281 13.39 12.71 13.08
C TYR A 281 13.58 12.12 11.67
N ARG A 282 12.55 12.18 10.79
CA ARG A 282 12.53 11.34 9.59
C ARG A 282 13.35 11.87 8.42
N ARG A 283 13.71 13.17 8.33
CA ARG A 283 14.45 13.64 7.13
C ARG A 283 15.03 15.07 7.05
N ALA A 284 14.93 15.96 8.03
CA ALA A 284 15.27 17.38 7.80
C ALA A 284 15.92 18.06 9.01
N GLY A 285 16.89 18.95 8.75
CA GLY A 285 17.38 19.89 9.76
C GLY A 285 16.29 20.92 10.14
N ALA A 286 16.40 21.52 11.33
CA ALA A 286 15.36 22.36 11.94
C ALA A 286 14.75 23.44 11.01
N ALA A 287 15.56 24.05 10.13
CA ALA A 287 15.10 25.05 9.17
C ALA A 287 14.14 24.49 8.09
N LEU A 288 14.44 23.30 7.53
CA LEU A 288 13.59 22.63 6.54
C LEU A 288 12.31 22.09 7.16
N GLN A 289 12.36 21.71 8.44
CA GLN A 289 11.17 21.36 9.23
C GLN A 289 10.26 22.58 9.38
N MET A 290 10.78 23.73 9.85
CA MET A 290 9.99 24.98 9.94
C MET A 290 9.38 25.39 8.60
N GLN A 291 10.13 25.29 7.49
CA GLN A 291 9.60 25.65 6.17
C GLN A 291 8.43 24.77 5.73
N ARG A 292 8.46 23.47 6.01
CA ARG A 292 7.34 22.54 5.72
C ARG A 292 6.16 22.77 6.64
N GLU A 293 6.39 22.96 7.94
CA GLU A 293 5.32 23.27 8.89
C GLU A 293 4.59 24.56 8.47
N LEU A 294 5.31 25.61 8.06
CA LEU A 294 4.72 26.83 7.52
C LEU A 294 3.81 26.60 6.30
N GLN A 295 4.10 25.61 5.45
CA GLN A 295 3.21 25.28 4.32
C GLN A 295 1.89 24.69 4.82
N TRP A 296 1.89 23.82 5.83
CA TRP A 296 0.66 23.32 6.44
C TRP A 296 -0.21 24.42 7.05
N PHE A 297 0.42 25.43 7.66
CA PHE A 297 -0.28 26.64 8.11
C PHE A 297 -0.85 27.46 6.94
N LYS A 298 -0.09 27.65 5.85
CA LYS A 298 -0.49 28.49 4.70
C LYS A 298 -1.53 27.85 3.79
N VAL A 299 -1.47 26.53 3.56
CA VAL A 299 -2.44 25.80 2.72
C VAL A 299 -3.85 26.04 3.24
N PHE A 300 -4.04 26.18 4.56
CA PHE A 300 -5.32 26.52 5.17
C PHE A 300 -5.80 27.96 4.93
N PHE A 301 -4.91 28.93 4.72
CA PHE A 301 -5.30 30.32 4.42
C PHE A 301 -5.78 30.52 2.98
N LEU A 302 -5.59 29.53 2.10
CA LEU A 302 -6.17 29.51 0.75
C LEU A 302 -7.63 29.01 0.74
N PHE A 303 -8.20 28.65 1.91
CA PHE A 303 -9.59 28.20 2.07
C PHE A 303 -10.56 29.33 2.44
N LYS A 304 -10.36 30.53 1.88
CA LYS A 304 -11.35 31.62 1.93
C LYS A 304 -12.05 31.78 0.59
#